data_AF-A0AAE0EG18-F1
#
_entry.id   AF-A0AAE0EG18-F1
#
_cell.length_a   1.000
_cell.length_b   1.000
_cell.length_c   1.000
_cell.angle_alpha   90.00
_cell.angle_beta   90.00
_cell.angle_gamma   90.00
#
_symmetry.space_group_name_H-M   'P 1'
#
loop_
_entity.id
_entity.type
_entity.pdbx_description
1 polymer ?
#
loop_
_entity_poly.entity_id
_entity_poly.type
_entity_poly.pdbx_seq_one_letter_code
_entity_poly.pdbx_strand_id
1 'polypeptide(L)'
;MELDLHQIHHSPPLVTRPFKNVINNYFEGLSSKQPSSDMKEFIASYTKRQNFTASLNWLYRHSFRIASLRSVLTDLDNNTFMHCWVPKTPIKSKPNLILIHGFGANATRQYHEHLRHFTDRFNVYVPDLLFFGDSYTRMQPGTNGVVPG
;
A
#
# COMPACT_ATOMS: atom_id res chain seq x y z
N MET A 1 34.79 21.99 5.14
CA MET A 1 33.63 22.51 4.40
C MET A 1 32.57 21.43 4.47
N GLU A 2 31.48 21.78 5.12
CA GLU A 2 30.48 20.94 5.79
C GLU A 2 29.59 20.20 4.78
N LEU A 3 29.41 18.89 4.95
CA LEU A 3 28.44 18.11 4.19
C LEU A 3 27.09 18.23 4.90
N ASP A 4 26.18 18.96 4.28
CA ASP A 4 24.82 19.22 4.74
C ASP A 4 24.02 17.90 4.81
N LEU A 5 23.63 17.55 6.04
CA LEU A 5 23.04 16.27 6.44
C LEU A 5 21.54 16.45 6.73
N HIS A 6 20.80 17.14 5.85
CA HIS A 6 19.36 17.31 6.00
C HIS A 6 18.60 17.29 4.65
N GLN A 7 18.41 16.09 4.09
CA GLN A 7 17.27 15.78 3.21
C GLN A 7 16.84 14.32 3.43
N ILE A 8 16.38 14.03 4.64
CA ILE A 8 15.55 12.84 4.88
C ILE A 8 14.20 13.18 4.23
N HIS A 9 14.02 12.83 2.96
CA HIS A 9 12.71 12.83 2.33
C HIS A 9 11.84 11.81 3.08
N HIS A 10 11.12 12.30 4.08
CA HIS A 10 9.99 11.60 4.65
C HIS A 10 9.05 11.25 3.50
N SER A 11 8.79 9.95 3.32
CA SER A 11 7.71 9.52 2.45
C SER A 11 6.46 10.34 2.79
N PRO A 12 5.81 10.99 1.81
CA PRO A 12 4.60 11.72 2.09
C PRO A 12 3.62 10.76 2.77
N PRO A 13 2.87 11.21 3.80
CA PRO A 13 1.90 10.36 4.44
C PRO A 13 0.97 9.85 3.34
N LEU A 14 0.84 8.52 3.25
CA LEU A 14 -0.20 7.91 2.44
C LEU A 14 -1.49 8.59 2.87
N VAL A 15 -2.05 9.41 1.97
CA VAL A 15 -3.40 9.92 2.09
C VAL A 15 -4.30 8.72 1.87
N THR A 16 -4.30 7.80 2.84
CA THR A 16 -5.52 7.12 3.21
C THR A 16 -6.39 8.24 3.71
N ARG A 17 -7.28 8.78 2.86
CA ARG A 17 -8.45 9.43 3.44
C ARG A 17 -9.07 8.32 4.29
N PRO A 18 -9.05 8.40 5.63
CA PRO A 18 -9.63 7.33 6.42
C PRO A 18 -11.07 7.20 5.94
N PHE A 19 -11.52 5.98 5.62
CA PHE A 19 -12.87 5.76 5.07
C PHE A 19 -13.96 6.28 6.03
N LYS A 20 -13.63 6.52 7.32
CA LYS A 20 -14.41 7.36 8.24
C LYS A 20 -14.83 8.68 7.59
N ASN A 21 -13.93 9.38 6.91
CA ASN A 21 -14.24 10.62 6.22
C ASN A 21 -15.12 10.39 4.99
N VAL A 22 -15.03 9.24 4.31
CA VAL A 22 -15.91 8.90 3.17
C VAL A 22 -17.32 8.60 3.66
N ILE A 23 -17.47 7.76 4.69
CA ILE A 23 -18.74 7.46 5.35
C ILE A 23 -19.33 8.75 5.91
N ASN A 24 -18.58 9.49 6.71
CA ASN A 24 -19.06 10.75 7.29
C ASN A 24 -19.53 11.71 6.18
N ASN A 25 -18.74 11.94 5.13
CA ASN A 25 -19.14 12.82 4.02
C ASN A 25 -20.37 12.32 3.24
N TYR A 26 -20.57 11.00 3.13
CA TYR A 26 -21.78 10.42 2.52
C TYR A 26 -23.03 10.65 3.39
N PHE A 27 -22.86 10.69 4.71
CA PHE A 27 -23.93 10.90 5.68
C PHE A 27 -24.14 12.37 6.08
N GLU A 28 -23.17 13.26 5.86
CA GLU A 28 -23.36 14.72 6.09
C GLU A 28 -24.44 15.30 5.16
N GLY A 29 -24.59 14.74 3.95
CA GLY A 29 -25.70 15.08 3.05
C GLY A 29 -27.09 14.57 3.49
N LEU A 30 -27.15 13.73 4.52
CA LEU A 30 -28.37 13.14 5.09
C LEU A 30 -28.68 13.68 6.51
N SER A 31 -27.95 14.72 6.93
CA SER A 31 -27.91 15.28 8.28
C SER A 31 -29.16 16.09 8.67
N SER A 32 -30.29 15.40 8.86
CA SER A 32 -31.37 15.94 9.71
C SER A 32 -31.96 14.92 10.70
N LYS A 33 -31.48 13.67 10.71
CA LYS A 33 -31.99 12.63 11.61
C LYS A 33 -30.86 11.86 12.29
N GLN A 34 -30.96 11.68 13.60
CA GLN A 34 -30.09 10.76 14.35
C GLN A 34 -30.19 9.35 13.73
N PRO A 35 -29.07 8.65 13.50
CA PRO A 35 -29.09 7.30 12.91
C PRO A 35 -29.83 6.31 13.81
N SER A 36 -30.65 5.44 13.20
CA SER A 36 -31.39 4.38 13.90
C SER A 36 -30.45 3.41 14.65
N SER A 37 -30.98 2.63 15.60
CA SER A 37 -30.24 1.56 16.27
C SER A 37 -29.57 0.62 15.27
N ASP A 38 -30.32 0.20 14.24
CA ASP A 38 -29.85 -0.73 13.21
C ASP A 38 -28.70 -0.13 12.41
N MET A 39 -28.76 1.17 12.14
CA MET A 39 -27.68 1.89 11.44
C MET A 39 -26.42 1.98 12.32
N LYS A 40 -26.57 2.20 13.63
CA LYS A 40 -25.45 2.21 14.57
C LYS A 40 -24.80 0.83 14.68
N GLU A 41 -25.59 -0.24 14.74
CA GLU A 41 -25.10 -1.63 14.76
C GLU A 41 -24.38 -2.00 13.45
N PHE A 42 -24.93 -1.59 12.31
CA PHE A 42 -24.29 -1.77 11.00
C PHE A 42 -22.92 -1.08 10.94
N ILE A 43 -22.85 0.19 11.34
CA ILE A 43 -21.59 0.96 11.38
C ILE A 43 -20.59 0.27 12.32
N ALA A 44 -21.02 -0.16 13.50
CA ALA A 44 -20.16 -0.85 14.47
C ALA A 44 -19.62 -2.18 13.92
N SER A 45 -20.48 -3.01 13.32
CA SER A 45 -20.11 -4.28 12.68
C SER A 45 -19.15 -4.08 11.52
N TYR A 46 -19.42 -3.10 10.65
CA TYR A 46 -18.52 -2.76 9.56
C TYR A 46 -17.16 -2.28 10.07
N THR A 47 -17.15 -1.36 11.05
CA THR A 47 -15.91 -0.84 11.65
C THR A 47 -15.08 -1.96 12.30
N LYS A 48 -15.73 -2.89 13.00
CA LYS A 48 -15.07 -4.08 13.57
C LYS A 48 -14.39 -4.92 12.50
N ARG A 49 -15.08 -5.20 11.38
CA ARG A 49 -14.53 -5.94 10.25
C ARG A 49 -13.35 -5.21 9.59
N GLN A 50 -13.45 -3.90 9.40
CA GLN A 50 -12.35 -3.09 8.86
C GLN A 50 -11.12 -3.12 9.76
N ASN A 51 -11.30 -2.97 11.08
CA ASN A 51 -10.20 -3.07 12.03
C ASN A 51 -9.53 -4.45 11.99
N PHE A 52 -10.32 -5.52 11.89
CA PHE A 52 -9.79 -6.87 11.73
C PHE A 52 -8.96 -7.02 10.44
N THR A 53 -9.45 -6.53 9.30
CA THR A 53 -8.70 -6.52 8.04
C THR A 53 -7.42 -5.69 8.14
N ALA A 54 -7.46 -4.53 8.81
CA ALA A 54 -6.28 -3.70 9.04
C ALA A 54 -5.22 -4.43 9.89
N SER A 55 -5.65 -5.12 10.95
CA SER A 55 -4.77 -5.94 11.79
C SER A 55 -4.13 -7.10 11.01
N LEU A 56 -4.89 -7.79 10.16
CA LEU A 56 -4.35 -8.84 9.30
C LEU A 56 -3.32 -8.28 8.30
N ASN A 57 -3.65 -7.15 7.65
CA ASN A 57 -2.72 -6.49 6.73
C ASN A 57 -1.43 -6.09 7.46
N TRP A 58 -1.53 -5.56 8.68
CA TRP A 58 -0.37 -5.23 9.50
C TRP A 58 0.48 -6.48 9.79
N LEU A 59 -0.16 -7.60 10.17
CA LEU A 59 0.52 -8.87 10.44
C LEU A 59 1.26 -9.40 9.19
N TYR A 60 0.63 -9.35 8.02
CA TYR A 60 1.26 -9.79 6.76
C TYR A 60 2.43 -8.89 6.36
N ARG A 61 2.30 -7.57 6.50
CA ARG A 61 3.43 -6.65 6.26
C ARG A 61 4.55 -6.86 7.27
N HIS A 62 4.20 -7.19 8.51
CA HIS A 62 5.18 -7.47 9.55
C HIS A 62 6.01 -8.72 9.23
N SER A 63 5.40 -9.78 8.70
CA SER A 63 6.15 -10.99 8.32
C SER A 63 7.21 -10.70 7.24
N PHE A 64 6.89 -9.86 6.25
CA PHE A 64 7.83 -9.40 5.23
C PHE A 64 9.00 -8.60 5.82
N ARG A 65 8.72 -7.72 6.79
CA ARG A 65 9.75 -6.94 7.48
C ARG A 65 10.72 -7.82 8.27
N ILE A 66 10.21 -8.87 8.92
CA ILE A 66 11.04 -9.86 9.63
C ILE A 66 11.82 -10.73 8.64
N ALA A 67 11.27 -11.02 7.46
CA ALA A 67 11.97 -11.71 6.38
C ALA A 67 13.00 -10.82 5.64
N SER A 68 13.48 -9.76 6.29
CA SER A 68 14.47 -8.82 5.77
C SER A 68 14.08 -8.14 4.46
N LEU A 69 12.78 -7.95 4.20
CA LEU A 69 12.29 -7.14 3.08
C LEU A 69 11.92 -5.73 3.54
N ARG A 70 12.01 -4.77 2.63
CA ARG A 70 11.56 -3.39 2.80
C ARG A 70 10.58 -3.02 1.69
N SER A 71 9.60 -2.20 2.04
CA SER A 71 8.62 -1.64 1.11
C SER A 71 9.24 -0.46 0.37
N VAL A 72 9.15 -0.46 -0.96
CA VAL A 72 9.64 0.60 -1.85
C VAL A 72 8.54 0.92 -2.86
N LEU A 73 8.34 2.21 -3.11
CA LEU A 73 7.46 2.71 -4.14
C LEU A 73 8.33 3.36 -5.22
N THR A 74 8.28 2.82 -6.44
CA THR A 74 9.10 3.25 -7.57
C THR A 74 8.22 3.86 -8.64
N ASP A 75 8.60 5.02 -9.17
CA ASP A 75 7.97 5.59 -10.37
C ASP A 75 8.44 4.81 -11.60
N LEU A 76 7.49 4.25 -12.36
CA LEU A 76 7.75 3.49 -13.58
C LEU A 76 7.65 4.34 -14.84
N ASP A 77 7.08 5.54 -14.76
CA ASP A 77 6.83 6.55 -15.83
C ASP A 77 5.38 7.05 -15.81
N ASN A 78 5.15 8.29 -16.27
CA ASN A 78 3.83 8.90 -16.46
C ASN A 78 2.92 8.90 -15.20
N ASN A 79 3.50 9.14 -14.02
CA ASN A 79 2.83 9.07 -12.72
C ASN A 79 2.27 7.68 -12.37
N THR A 80 2.87 6.61 -12.91
CA THR A 80 2.58 5.23 -12.52
C THR A 80 3.59 4.76 -11.49
N PHE A 81 3.12 4.50 -10.29
CA PHE A 81 3.93 4.05 -9.17
C PHE A 81 3.71 2.56 -8.92
N MET A 82 4.79 1.79 -8.94
CA MET A 82 4.78 0.38 -8.55
C MET A 82 5.36 0.22 -7.16
N HIS A 83 4.58 -0.38 -6.28
CA HIS A 83 5.07 -0.83 -4.99
C HIS A 83 5.75 -2.20 -5.12
N CYS A 84 6.88 -2.36 -4.47
CA CYS A 84 7.62 -3.60 -4.42
C CYS A 84 8.24 -3.82 -3.04
N TRP A 85 8.12 -5.05 -2.54
CA TRP A 85 8.94 -5.52 -1.44
C TRP A 85 10.28 -5.99 -1.98
N VAL A 86 11.35 -5.30 -1.59
CA VAL A 86 12.71 -5.59 -2.05
C VAL A 86 13.57 -6.08 -0.87
N PRO A 87 14.64 -6.87 -1.11
CA PRO A 87 15.51 -7.29 -0.02
C PRO A 87 16.24 -6.08 0.56
N LYS A 88 16.28 -5.97 1.89
CA LYS A 88 16.99 -4.89 2.59
C LYS A 88 18.47 -4.85 2.23
N THR A 89 19.08 -6.03 2.12
CA THR A 89 20.49 -6.19 1.78
C THR A 89 20.62 -7.32 0.76
N PRO A 90 20.63 -7.00 -0.55
CA PRO A 90 20.85 -8.00 -1.60
C PRO A 90 22.22 -8.68 -1.43
N ILE A 91 22.26 -10.01 -1.50
CA ILE A 91 23.48 -10.81 -1.41
C ILE A 91 23.92 -11.21 -2.82
N LYS A 92 25.10 -10.78 -3.25
CA LYS A 92 25.58 -10.99 -4.64
C LYS A 92 25.65 -12.46 -5.08
N SER A 93 25.91 -13.38 -4.14
CA SER A 93 25.98 -14.83 -4.43
C SER A 93 24.61 -15.50 -4.53
N LYS A 94 23.53 -14.86 -4.07
CA LYS A 94 22.17 -15.40 -4.17
C LYS A 94 21.54 -15.00 -5.51
N PRO A 95 20.88 -15.94 -6.22
CA PRO A 95 20.09 -15.60 -7.38
C PRO A 95 18.90 -14.70 -6.99
N ASN A 96 18.45 -13.87 -7.93
CA ASN A 96 17.25 -13.05 -7.76
C ASN A 96 16.00 -13.89 -8.05
N LEU A 97 14.96 -13.73 -7.23
CA LEU A 97 13.66 -14.37 -7.43
C LEU A 97 12.56 -13.31 -7.35
N ILE A 98 11.69 -13.29 -8.35
CA ILE A 98 10.50 -12.43 -8.37
C ILE A 98 9.27 -13.28 -8.10
N LEU A 99 8.49 -12.92 -7.09
CA LEU A 99 7.23 -13.58 -6.75
C LEU A 99 6.06 -12.72 -7.22
N ILE A 100 5.32 -13.20 -8.23
CA ILE A 100 4.21 -12.47 -8.87
C ILE A 100 2.88 -13.01 -8.37
N HIS A 101 2.14 -12.18 -7.64
CA HIS A 101 0.83 -12.55 -7.10
C HIS A 101 -0.25 -12.60 -8.20
N GLY A 102 -1.35 -13.31 -7.94
CA GLY A 102 -2.50 -13.40 -8.84
C GLY A 102 -3.62 -12.41 -8.50
N PHE A 103 -4.75 -12.52 -9.20
CA PHE A 103 -5.94 -11.72 -8.95
C PHE A 103 -6.58 -12.05 -7.59
N GLY A 104 -7.07 -11.04 -6.86
CA GLY A 104 -7.77 -11.22 -5.58
C GLY A 104 -6.90 -11.24 -4.33
N ALA A 105 -5.57 -11.13 -4.47
CA ALA A 105 -4.64 -10.94 -3.35
C ALA A 105 -3.64 -9.83 -3.68
N ASN A 106 -3.09 -9.19 -2.64
CA ASN A 106 -1.87 -8.37 -2.77
C ASN A 106 -0.64 -9.23 -2.45
N ALA A 107 0.56 -8.70 -2.72
CA ALA A 107 1.83 -9.39 -2.50
C ALA A 107 1.93 -10.05 -1.11
N THR A 108 1.59 -9.29 -0.06
CA THR A 108 1.76 -9.76 1.32
C THR A 108 0.82 -10.90 1.67
N ARG A 109 -0.45 -10.81 1.26
CA ARG A 109 -1.45 -11.82 1.59
C ARG A 109 -1.13 -13.16 0.94
N GLN A 110 -0.66 -13.16 -0.31
CA GLN A 110 -0.37 -14.39 -1.04
C GLN A 110 0.89 -15.11 -0.52
N TYR A 111 1.92 -14.37 -0.11
CA TYR A 111 3.23 -14.97 0.17
C TYR A 111 3.65 -15.01 1.65
N HIS A 112 2.91 -14.39 2.57
CA HIS A 112 3.34 -14.23 3.97
C HIS A 112 3.78 -15.53 4.67
N GLU A 113 3.14 -16.67 4.41
CA GLU A 113 3.48 -17.96 5.03
C GLU A 113 4.72 -18.60 4.40
N HIS A 114 4.90 -18.44 3.09
CA HIS A 114 5.92 -19.14 2.32
C HIS A 114 7.22 -18.34 2.15
N LEU A 115 7.17 -17.04 2.39
CA LEU A 115 8.25 -16.10 2.06
C LEU A 115 9.62 -16.49 2.63
N ARG A 116 9.67 -16.98 3.87
CA ARG A 116 10.92 -17.34 4.55
C ARG A 116 11.72 -18.42 3.81
N HIS A 117 11.03 -19.41 3.24
CA HIS A 117 11.65 -20.49 2.48
C HIS A 117 12.37 -20.00 1.20
N PHE A 118 12.01 -18.81 0.73
CA PHE A 118 12.64 -18.18 -0.43
C PHE A 118 13.75 -17.23 -0.02
N THR A 119 13.56 -16.41 1.02
CA THR A 119 14.56 -15.39 1.44
C THR A 119 15.89 -16.01 1.89
N ASP A 120 15.86 -17.25 2.37
CA ASP A 120 17.08 -17.98 2.76
C ASP A 120 17.96 -18.34 1.56
N ARG A 121 17.38 -18.50 0.37
CA ARG A 121 18.07 -18.98 -0.85
C ARG A 121 18.18 -17.94 -1.96
N PHE A 122 17.30 -16.95 -1.97
CA PHE A 122 17.18 -15.96 -3.06
C PHE A 122 17.18 -14.52 -2.52
N ASN A 123 17.57 -13.58 -3.37
CA ASN A 123 17.20 -12.17 -3.22
C ASN A 123 15.76 -12.03 -3.72
N VAL A 124 14.81 -12.01 -2.80
CA VAL A 124 13.38 -12.05 -3.12
C VAL A 124 12.82 -10.65 -3.35
N TYR A 125 12.16 -10.46 -4.48
CA TYR A 125 11.42 -9.27 -4.86
C TYR A 125 9.94 -9.63 -5.01
N VAL A 126 9.04 -8.87 -4.40
CA VAL A 126 7.60 -9.12 -4.47
C VAL A 126 6.89 -7.84 -4.87
N PRO A 127 6.71 -7.58 -6.19
CA PRO A 127 5.95 -6.45 -6.67
C PRO A 127 4.45 -6.64 -6.37
N ASP A 128 3.77 -5.54 -6.05
CA ASP A 128 2.33 -5.46 -6.22
C ASP A 128 2.03 -5.15 -7.70
N LEU A 129 1.22 -5.97 -8.34
CA LEU A 129 0.73 -5.72 -9.70
C LEU A 129 0.07 -4.34 -9.79
N LEU A 130 0.09 -3.72 -10.97
CA LEU A 130 -0.53 -2.40 -11.16
C LEU A 130 -2.00 -2.44 -10.76
N PHE A 131 -2.41 -1.43 -9.97
CA PHE A 131 -3.74 -1.30 -9.37
C PHE A 131 -4.08 -2.33 -8.28
N PHE A 132 -3.08 -3.06 -7.79
CA PHE A 132 -3.18 -3.90 -6.60
C PHE A 132 -2.29 -3.35 -5.47
N GLY A 133 -2.63 -3.72 -4.24
CA GLY A 133 -1.85 -3.35 -3.06
C GLY A 133 -1.61 -1.84 -2.99
N ASP A 134 -0.33 -1.45 -2.91
CA ASP A 134 0.08 -0.05 -2.87
C ASP A 134 0.54 0.51 -4.24
N SER A 135 0.36 -0.24 -5.35
CA SER A 135 0.68 0.20 -6.72
C SER A 135 -0.49 0.99 -7.35
N TYR A 136 -0.22 2.15 -7.96
CA TYR A 136 -1.24 3.03 -8.52
C TYR A 136 -0.74 3.92 -9.66
N THR A 137 -1.65 4.39 -10.51
CA THR A 137 -1.37 5.49 -11.46
C THR A 137 -2.15 6.72 -11.03
N ARG A 138 -1.49 7.88 -10.97
CA ARG A 138 -2.16 9.15 -10.72
C ARG A 138 -2.61 9.74 -12.05
N MET A 139 -3.92 9.86 -12.23
CA MET A 139 -4.46 10.65 -13.33
C MET A 139 -4.11 12.12 -13.10
N GLN A 140 -3.50 12.77 -14.09
CA GLN A 140 -3.40 14.22 -14.10
C GLN A 140 -4.78 14.79 -14.46
N PRO A 141 -5.29 15.79 -13.71
CA PRO A 141 -6.44 16.55 -14.16
C PRO A 141 -6.13 17.13 -15.55
N GLY A 142 -7.01 16.91 -16.53
CA GLY A 142 -6.76 17.37 -17.88
C GLY A 142 -6.45 18.86 -17.91
N THR A 143 -5.21 19.21 -18.25
CA THR A 143 -4.89 20.57 -18.69
C THR A 143 -5.52 20.72 -20.07
N ASN A 144 -6.72 21.28 -20.12
CA ASN A 144 -7.29 21.78 -21.37
C ASN A 144 -6.25 22.70 -22.03
N GLY A 145 -5.98 22.43 -23.30
CA GLY A 145 -4.78 22.85 -24.02
C GLY A 145 -4.39 24.32 -23.85
N VAL A 146 -3.12 24.53 -23.54
CA VAL A 146 -2.39 25.74 -23.91
C VAL A 146 -1.18 25.25 -24.69
N VAL A 147 -1.28 25.31 -26.02
CA VAL A 147 -0.12 25.24 -26.91
C VAL A 147 0.53 26.62 -26.87
N PRO A 148 1.79 26.77 -26.43
CA PRO A 148 2.48 28.05 -26.56
C PRO A 148 2.74 28.31 -28.06
N GLY A 149 2.21 29.44 -28.54
CA GLY A 149 2.55 30.01 -29.85
C GLY A 149 3.88 30.77 -29.81
#